data_AF-A0A8D9FG27-F1
#
_entry.id   AF-A0A8D9FG27-F1
#
_cell.length_a   1.000
_cell.length_b   1.000
_cell.length_c   1.000
_cell.angle_alpha   90.00
_cell.angle_beta   90.00
_cell.angle_gamma   90.00
#
_symmetry.space_group_name_H-M   'P 1'
#
loop_
_entity.id
_entity.type
_entity.pdbx_description
1 polymer ?
#
loop_
_entity_poly.entity_id
_entity_poly.type
_entity_poly.pdbx_seq_one_letter_code
_entity_poly.pdbx_strand_id
1 'polypeptide(L)'
;MTSDIQWNQATLPMSHGGLGIRKVSGIALPAFLSSTHSVLDSDSTILCFLTSEFQISHIDQALDTWRLKYGDVISDEPHVQKSWDSIVSKSVEEKCVVNNHVDIARLLAVQSLSPGLGSMQSHQEMWELFLTICPSEHTLSN
;
A
#
# COMPACT_ATOMS: atom_id res chain seq x y z
N MET A 1 23.64 -2.13 -3.05
CA MET A 1 22.77 -1.12 -3.69
C MET A 1 21.39 -1.73 -3.80
N THR A 2 20.43 -1.26 -3.00
CA THR A 2 19.04 -1.72 -3.11
C THR A 2 18.43 -1.13 -4.37
N SER A 3 17.90 -1.96 -5.27
CA SER A 3 17.23 -1.48 -6.47
C SER A 3 15.90 -0.80 -6.11
N ASP A 4 15.41 0.12 -6.94
CA ASP A 4 14.14 0.82 -6.69
C ASP A 4 12.94 -0.13 -6.49
N ILE A 5 13.03 -1.33 -7.08
CA ILE A 5 12.05 -2.42 -6.93
C ILE A 5 12.00 -2.93 -5.49
N GLN A 6 13.17 -3.18 -4.88
CA GLN A 6 13.26 -3.64 -3.48
C GLN A 6 12.73 -2.59 -2.52
N TRP A 7 12.95 -1.31 -2.86
CA TRP A 7 12.40 -0.22 -2.07
C TRP A 7 10.87 -0.14 -2.18
N ASN A 8 10.32 -0.27 -3.39
CA ASN A 8 8.87 -0.28 -3.60
C ASN A 8 8.21 -1.43 -2.82
N GLN A 9 8.79 -2.63 -2.86
CA GLN A 9 8.32 -3.77 -2.07
C GLN A 9 8.43 -3.51 -0.56
N ALA A 10 9.52 -2.90 -0.09
CA ALA A 10 9.66 -2.54 1.33
C ALA A 10 8.62 -1.52 1.79
N THR A 11 8.14 -0.67 0.87
CA THR A 11 7.15 0.39 1.13
C THR A 11 5.75 -0.15 1.38
N LEU A 12 5.41 -1.29 0.77
CA LEU A 12 4.12 -1.94 0.96
C LEU A 12 3.92 -2.37 2.43
N PRO A 13 2.69 -2.33 2.96
CA PRO A 13 2.40 -2.87 4.28
C PRO A 13 2.67 -4.39 4.32
N MET A 14 2.87 -4.94 5.53
CA MET A 14 3.12 -6.38 5.69
C MET A 14 1.97 -7.25 5.12
N SER A 15 0.73 -6.75 5.16
CA SER A 15 -0.44 -7.41 4.55
C SER A 15 -0.36 -7.57 3.03
N HIS A 16 0.56 -6.86 2.36
CA HIS A 16 0.79 -6.94 0.92
C HIS A 16 2.23 -7.46 0.65
N GLY A 17 2.80 -8.23 1.58
CA GLY A 17 4.14 -8.81 1.43
C GLY A 17 5.28 -7.79 1.52
N GLY A 18 5.04 -6.58 2.03
CA GLY A 18 6.05 -5.53 2.22
C GLY A 18 6.59 -5.43 3.65
N LEU A 19 7.43 -4.41 3.93
CA LEU A 19 8.02 -4.16 5.26
C LEU A 19 7.34 -3.00 6.01
N GLY A 20 6.45 -2.27 5.34
CA GLY A 20 5.80 -1.07 5.87
C GLY A 20 6.72 0.15 5.96
N ILE A 21 7.89 0.14 5.33
CA ILE A 21 8.89 1.21 5.42
C ILE A 21 8.59 2.26 4.36
N ARG A 22 7.95 3.36 4.74
CA ARG A 22 7.57 4.41 3.80
C ARG A 22 8.57 5.55 3.68
N LYS A 23 8.80 6.02 2.45
CA LYS A 23 9.46 7.31 2.18
C LYS A 23 8.56 8.46 2.61
N VAL A 24 9.15 9.50 3.21
CA VAL A 24 8.42 10.73 3.59
C VAL A 24 7.69 11.34 2.40
N SER A 25 8.32 11.36 1.22
CA SER A 25 7.72 11.84 -0.03
C SER A 25 6.51 11.02 -0.51
N GLY A 26 6.36 9.78 -0.03
CA GLY A 26 5.19 8.94 -0.30
C GLY A 26 4.00 9.22 0.62
N ILE A 27 4.26 9.73 1.83
CA ILE A 27 3.22 10.04 2.84
C ILE A 27 2.76 11.49 2.75
N ALA A 28 3.64 12.41 2.37
CA ALA A 28 3.37 13.84 2.40
C ALA A 28 2.10 14.23 1.63
N LEU A 29 1.89 13.67 0.43
CA LEU A 29 0.73 13.99 -0.40
C LEU A 29 -0.59 13.42 0.17
N PRO A 30 -0.71 12.12 0.50
CA PRO A 30 -1.88 11.59 1.23
C PRO A 30 -2.18 12.33 2.55
N ALA A 31 -1.15 12.64 3.33
CA ALA A 31 -1.30 13.35 4.60
C ALA A 31 -1.78 14.79 4.41
N PHE A 32 -1.25 15.49 3.40
CA PHE A 32 -1.72 16.82 3.05
C PHE A 32 -3.19 16.78 2.63
N LEU A 33 -3.56 15.96 1.65
CA LEU A 33 -4.94 15.87 1.15
C LEU A 33 -5.92 15.47 2.24
N SER A 34 -5.58 14.49 3.07
CA SER A 34 -6.45 14.08 4.19
C SER A 34 -6.62 15.15 5.26
N SER A 35 -5.55 15.87 5.59
CA SER A 35 -5.62 17.01 6.51
C SER A 35 -6.47 18.13 5.94
N THR A 36 -6.26 18.50 4.67
CA THR A 36 -7.07 19.56 4.03
C THR A 36 -8.54 19.19 3.97
N HIS A 37 -8.86 17.94 3.60
CA HIS A 37 -10.24 17.47 3.59
C HIS A 37 -10.83 17.36 5.00
N SER A 38 -10.04 16.98 6.01
CA SER A 38 -10.50 16.99 7.41
C SER A 38 -10.87 18.38 7.88
N VAL A 39 -10.11 19.40 7.47
CA VAL A 39 -10.40 20.81 7.82
C VAL A 39 -11.62 21.34 7.06
N LEU A 40 -11.83 20.90 5.82
CA LEU A 40 -13.03 21.25 5.04
C LEU A 40 -14.29 20.52 5.51
N ASP A 41 -14.15 19.28 5.99
CA ASP A 41 -15.23 18.43 6.49
C ASP A 41 -15.59 18.75 7.95
N SER A 42 -14.60 19.17 8.74
CA SER A 42 -14.84 19.70 10.09
C SER A 42 -15.67 20.96 9.95
N ASP A 43 -16.91 20.87 10.42
CA ASP A 43 -17.95 21.88 10.29
C ASP A 43 -17.38 23.30 10.25
N SER A 44 -17.77 23.98 9.18
CA SER A 44 -17.67 25.41 8.98
C SER A 44 -18.17 26.24 10.18
N THR A 45 -18.69 25.67 11.27
CA THR A 45 -19.05 26.41 12.48
C THR A 45 -17.85 27.04 13.21
N ILE A 46 -16.70 26.35 13.33
CA ILE A 46 -15.51 26.94 13.97
C ILE A 46 -14.84 27.95 13.00
N LEU A 47 -14.80 27.62 11.70
CA LEU A 47 -14.09 28.41 10.69
C LEU A 47 -14.94 29.55 10.08
N CYS A 48 -16.26 29.41 9.94
CA CYS A 48 -17.16 30.50 9.51
C CYS A 48 -17.09 31.69 10.45
N PHE A 49 -16.87 31.46 11.74
CA PHE A 49 -16.76 32.55 12.70
C PHE A 49 -15.49 33.38 12.50
N LEU A 50 -14.46 32.78 11.88
CA LEU A 50 -13.15 33.39 11.72
C LEU A 50 -12.95 33.97 10.31
N THR A 51 -13.59 33.41 9.28
CA THR A 51 -13.32 33.83 7.88
C THR A 51 -14.50 33.53 6.96
N SER A 52 -14.98 34.56 6.24
CA SER A 52 -16.02 34.44 5.19
C SER A 52 -15.52 33.76 3.91
N GLU A 53 -14.20 33.56 3.75
CA GLU A 53 -13.58 32.94 2.56
C GLU A 53 -12.36 32.10 2.98
N PHE A 54 -12.58 31.02 3.73
CA PHE A 54 -11.49 30.10 4.06
C PHE A 54 -11.13 29.26 2.83
N GLN A 55 -10.03 29.60 2.17
CA GLN A 55 -9.46 28.82 1.08
C GLN A 55 -8.14 28.20 1.51
N ILE A 56 -8.01 26.88 1.35
CA ILE A 56 -6.76 26.18 1.61
C ILE A 56 -5.86 26.34 0.38
N SER A 57 -4.76 27.07 0.54
CA SER A 57 -3.76 27.24 -0.52
C SER A 57 -3.19 25.90 -1.00
N HIS A 58 -2.94 25.79 -2.31
CA HIS A 58 -2.30 24.64 -2.96
C HIS A 58 -3.11 23.33 -3.00
N ILE A 59 -4.38 23.32 -2.57
CA ILE A 59 -5.23 22.11 -2.66
C ILE A 59 -5.37 21.62 -4.11
N ASP A 60 -5.58 22.52 -5.06
CA ASP A 60 -5.71 22.18 -6.48
C ASP A 60 -4.41 21.57 -7.03
N GLN A 61 -3.26 22.14 -6.68
CA GLN A 61 -1.95 21.62 -7.09
C GLN A 61 -1.68 20.23 -6.52
N ALA A 62 -2.11 19.97 -5.29
CA ALA A 62 -1.99 18.66 -4.66
C ALA A 62 -2.91 17.64 -5.34
N LEU A 63 -4.15 18.02 -5.69
CA LEU A 63 -5.08 17.17 -6.44
C LEU A 63 -4.57 16.88 -7.85
N ASP A 64 -4.00 17.86 -8.54
CA ASP A 64 -3.39 17.64 -9.86
C ASP A 64 -2.19 16.70 -9.76
N THR A 65 -1.35 16.88 -8.75
CA THR A 65 -0.23 15.97 -8.47
C THR A 65 -0.72 14.55 -8.16
N TRP A 66 -1.83 14.42 -7.44
CA TRP A 66 -2.47 13.13 -7.17
C TRP A 66 -2.96 12.48 -8.46
N ARG A 67 -3.74 13.21 -9.26
CA ARG A 67 -4.29 12.74 -10.54
C ARG A 67 -3.20 12.28 -11.50
N LEU A 68 -2.11 13.03 -11.58
CA LEU A 68 -0.96 12.66 -12.41
C LEU A 68 -0.33 11.32 -11.97
N LYS A 69 -0.37 11.00 -10.68
CA LYS A 69 0.38 9.88 -10.09
C LYS A 69 -0.45 8.61 -9.92
N TYR A 70 -1.73 8.75 -9.59
CA TYR A 70 -2.65 7.66 -9.25
C TYR A 70 -3.94 7.66 -10.10
N GLY A 71 -4.09 8.59 -11.04
CA GLY A 71 -5.30 8.76 -11.84
C GLY A 71 -6.41 9.49 -11.08
N ASP A 72 -7.60 9.53 -11.65
CA ASP A 72 -8.76 10.26 -11.08
C ASP A 72 -9.47 9.49 -9.95
N VAL A 73 -8.77 8.55 -9.31
CA VAL A 73 -9.29 7.77 -8.17
C VAL A 73 -9.20 8.63 -6.93
N ILE A 74 -10.35 9.12 -6.47
CA ILE A 74 -10.47 9.86 -5.21
C ILE A 74 -10.85 8.88 -4.10
N SER A 75 -10.39 9.16 -2.89
CA SER A 75 -10.74 8.37 -1.72
C SER A 75 -12.22 8.53 -1.31
N ASP A 76 -12.87 7.42 -0.94
CA ASP A 76 -14.24 7.41 -0.40
C ASP A 76 -14.36 8.21 0.90
N GLU A 77 -13.31 8.19 1.73
CA GLU A 77 -13.19 8.95 2.97
C GLU A 77 -12.01 9.91 2.84
N PRO A 78 -12.17 11.06 2.15
CA PRO A 78 -11.06 11.92 1.79
C PRO A 78 -10.42 12.59 3.01
N HIS A 79 -11.10 12.67 4.15
CA HIS A 79 -10.53 13.17 5.40
C HIS A 79 -9.64 12.13 6.12
N VAL A 80 -9.71 10.85 5.78
CA VAL A 80 -8.94 9.79 6.44
C VAL A 80 -7.65 9.49 5.67
N GLN A 81 -6.47 9.70 6.24
CA GLN A 81 -5.22 9.40 5.51
C GLN A 81 -5.11 7.93 5.07
N LYS A 82 -5.61 7.00 5.89
CA LYS A 82 -5.53 5.56 5.66
C LYS A 82 -6.22 5.12 4.35
N SER A 83 -7.29 5.78 3.95
CA SER A 83 -8.03 5.45 2.73
C SER A 83 -7.23 5.86 1.49
N TRP A 84 -6.58 7.03 1.50
CA TRP A 84 -5.60 7.43 0.47
C TRP A 84 -4.42 6.46 0.40
N ASP A 85 -3.88 6.09 1.57
CA ASP A 85 -2.74 5.16 1.66
C ASP A 85 -3.05 3.77 1.08
N SER A 86 -4.31 3.34 1.13
CA SER A 86 -4.75 2.09 0.50
C SER A 86 -4.64 2.16 -1.03
N ILE A 87 -5.03 3.29 -1.63
CA ILE A 87 -4.91 3.52 -3.08
C ILE A 87 -3.42 3.54 -3.49
N VAL A 88 -2.58 4.23 -2.72
CA VAL A 88 -1.14 4.27 -2.97
C VAL A 88 -0.55 2.86 -2.89
N SER A 89 -0.92 2.09 -1.87
CA SER A 89 -0.41 0.72 -1.68
C SER A 89 -0.79 -0.19 -2.85
N LYS A 90 -2.04 -0.15 -3.31
CA LYS A 90 -2.49 -0.89 -4.50
C LYS A 90 -1.73 -0.50 -5.76
N SER A 91 -1.54 0.80 -6.00
CA SER A 91 -0.79 1.27 -7.18
C SER A 91 0.68 0.84 -7.15
N VAL A 92 1.28 0.75 -5.96
CA VAL A 92 2.67 0.26 -5.80
C VAL A 92 2.73 -1.26 -6.00
N GLU A 93 1.74 -2.00 -5.48
CA GLU A 93 1.63 -3.45 -5.67
C GLU A 93 1.53 -3.82 -7.16
N GLU A 94 0.67 -3.15 -7.93
CA GLU A 94 0.56 -3.36 -9.38
C GLU A 94 1.87 -3.10 -10.14
N LYS A 95 2.69 -2.18 -9.64
CA LYS A 95 4.00 -1.85 -10.22
C LYS A 95 5.13 -2.74 -9.71
N CYS A 96 4.93 -3.46 -8.61
CA CYS A 96 5.89 -4.40 -8.08
C CYS A 96 5.81 -5.70 -8.90
N VAL A 97 6.73 -5.86 -9.85
CA VAL A 97 6.93 -7.15 -10.51
C VAL A 97 7.67 -8.06 -9.53
N VAL A 98 7.00 -9.11 -9.06
CA VAL A 98 7.57 -10.11 -8.15
C VAL A 98 8.62 -10.92 -8.91
N ASN A 99 9.87 -10.49 -8.85
CA ASN A 99 10.97 -11.07 -9.62
C ASN A 99 11.93 -11.95 -8.80
N ASN A 100 11.67 -12.13 -7.50
CA ASN A 100 12.56 -12.89 -6.61
C ASN A 100 11.77 -13.92 -5.79
N HIS A 101 12.29 -15.14 -5.71
CA HIS A 101 11.73 -16.24 -4.90
C HIS A 101 11.49 -15.85 -3.44
N VAL A 102 12.30 -14.94 -2.88
CA VAL A 102 12.11 -14.42 -1.51
C VAL A 102 10.85 -13.57 -1.40
N ASP A 103 10.54 -12.76 -2.41
CA ASP A 103 9.34 -11.93 -2.44
C ASP A 103 8.08 -12.79 -2.70
N ILE A 104 8.20 -13.83 -3.53
CA ILE A 104 7.15 -14.86 -3.71
C ILE A 104 6.87 -15.57 -2.38
N ALA A 105 7.91 -16.02 -1.68
CA ALA A 105 7.75 -16.71 -0.39
C ALA A 105 7.08 -15.81 0.66
N ARG A 106 7.42 -14.52 0.72
CA ARG A 106 6.76 -13.56 1.61
C ARG A 106 5.29 -13.33 1.25
N LEU A 107 4.98 -13.16 -0.04
CA LEU A 107 3.60 -13.00 -0.49
C LEU A 107 2.75 -14.25 -0.16
N LEU A 108 3.28 -15.45 -0.41
CA LEU A 108 2.59 -16.71 -0.10
C LEU A 108 2.39 -16.92 1.39
N ALA A 109 3.37 -16.58 2.23
CA ALA A 109 3.24 -16.64 3.68
C ALA A 109 2.13 -15.71 4.21
N VAL A 110 1.95 -14.54 3.59
CA VAL A 110 0.87 -13.61 3.94
C VAL A 110 -0.49 -14.12 3.46
N GLN A 111 -0.54 -14.73 2.26
CA GLN A 111 -1.77 -15.34 1.75
C GLN A 111 -2.21 -16.56 2.56
N SER A 112 -1.26 -17.38 3.05
CA SER A 112 -1.56 -18.51 3.94
C SER A 112 -1.99 -18.08 5.36
N LEU A 113 -1.71 -16.83 5.75
CA LEU A 113 -2.22 -16.22 6.99
C LEU A 113 -3.64 -15.63 6.83
N SER A 114 -4.15 -15.48 5.61
CA SER A 114 -5.47 -14.88 5.33
C SER A 114 -6.66 -15.82 5.08
N PRO A 115 -6.66 -17.15 5.34
CA PRO A 115 -7.92 -17.86 5.41
C PRO A 115 -8.56 -17.51 6.76
N GLY A 116 -9.62 -16.70 6.71
CA GLY A 116 -10.48 -16.46 7.86
C GLY A 116 -10.88 -17.80 8.48
N LEU A 117 -10.72 -17.92 9.80
CA LEU A 117 -11.26 -18.97 10.65
C LEU A 117 -10.99 -20.42 10.21
N GLY A 118 -9.94 -21.03 10.78
CA GLY A 118 -9.88 -22.48 10.99
C GLY A 118 -8.82 -23.25 10.17
N SER A 119 -7.78 -23.70 10.89
CA SER A 119 -6.92 -24.86 10.60
C SER A 119 -6.18 -24.93 9.26
N MET A 120 -4.98 -24.33 9.18
CA MET A 120 -3.86 -24.99 8.50
C MET A 120 -3.12 -25.83 9.54
N GLN A 121 -3.52 -27.09 9.70
CA GLN A 121 -3.00 -27.99 10.73
C GLN A 121 -2.08 -29.08 10.18
N SER A 122 -1.82 -29.14 8.87
CA SER A 122 -0.98 -30.20 8.33
C SER A 122 0.41 -29.68 7.92
N HIS A 123 1.43 -30.33 8.47
CA HIS A 123 2.82 -30.23 8.01
C HIS A 123 2.95 -30.50 6.50
N GLN A 124 2.03 -31.30 5.95
CA GLN A 124 1.97 -31.69 4.54
C GLN A 124 1.66 -30.53 3.59
N GLU A 125 0.72 -29.64 3.94
CA GLU A 125 0.41 -28.44 3.15
C GLU A 125 1.58 -27.45 3.14
N MET A 126 2.32 -27.35 4.26
CA MET A 126 3.55 -26.55 4.32
C MET A 126 4.66 -27.13 3.43
N TRP A 127 4.77 -28.46 3.30
CA TRP A 127 5.72 -29.11 2.40
C TRP A 127 5.37 -28.93 0.93
N GLU A 128 4.10 -29.03 0.54
CA GLU A 128 3.66 -28.80 -0.84
C GLU A 128 3.85 -27.35 -1.27
N LEU A 129 3.58 -26.39 -0.38
CA LEU A 129 3.91 -24.98 -0.60
C LEU A 129 5.43 -24.78 -0.74
N PHE A 130 6.24 -25.42 0.09
CA PHE A 130 7.70 -25.36 -0.01
C PHE A 130 8.22 -25.91 -1.35
N LEU A 131 7.70 -27.05 -1.80
CA LEU A 131 8.06 -27.64 -3.10
C LEU A 131 7.63 -26.78 -4.29
N THR A 132 6.53 -26.03 -4.15
CA THR A 132 6.08 -25.06 -5.16
C THR A 132 6.98 -23.81 -5.19
N ILE A 133 7.50 -23.38 -4.02
CA ILE A 133 8.36 -22.19 -3.87
C ILE A 133 9.80 -22.46 -4.35
N CYS A 134 10.30 -23.67 -4.12
CA CYS A 134 11.62 -24.11 -4.55
C CYS A 134 11.46 -25.35 -5.44
N PRO A 135 11.14 -25.19 -6.74
CA PRO A 135 11.28 -26.29 -7.67
C PRO A 135 12.78 -26.59 -7.73
N SER A 136 13.20 -27.61 -7.00
CA SER A 136 14.56 -28.12 -7.08
C SER A 136 14.88 -28.39 -8.54
N GLU A 137 16.02 -27.89 -9.01
CA GLU A 137 16.74 -28.48 -10.13
C GLU A 137 17.13 -29.92 -9.76
N HIS A 138 16.16 -30.82 -9.75
CA HIS A 138 16.38 -32.27 -9.79
C HIS A 138 16.39 -32.70 -11.25
N THR A 139 17.32 -32.12 -12.03
CA THR A 139 17.98 -32.85 -13.09
C THR A 139 19.33 -33.26 -12.53
N LEU A 140 19.50 -34.56 -12.26
CA LEU A 140 20.58 -35.39 -12.81
C LEU A 140 20.59 -36.79 -12.19
N SER A 141 20.58 -37.78 -13.09
CA SER A 141 21.20 -39.10 -13.04
C SER A 141 20.67 -40.15 -12.05
N ASN A 142 19.83 -41.05 -12.55
CA ASN A 142 20.28 -42.37 -13.01
C ASN A 142 19.25 -43.01 -13.95
#